data_AF-A0A962W3I5-F1
#
_entry.id   AF-A0A962W3I5-F1
#
_cell.length_a   1.000
_cell.length_b   1.000
_cell.length_c   1.000
_cell.angle_alpha   90.00
_cell.angle_beta   90.00
_cell.angle_gamma   90.00
#
_symmetry.space_group_name_H-M   'P 1'
#
loop_
_entity.id
_entity.type
_entity.pdbx_description
1 polymer ?
#
loop_
_entity_poly.entity_id
_entity_poly.type
_entity_poly.pdbx_seq_one_letter_code
_entity_poly.pdbx_strand_id
1 'polypeptide(L)'
;MPRHHPAKATLLSVGLALALIGGPATQAAQPAQPASPAVKSAALKKEWLIPTGEHWSKATEIEKRAYVLGLLNLAMVEYQLTGSNPKHRTTVPHLVKALDGMTVPRIVETVDTYYKANPDKQQEPIIEVIWFQMVKPKAGPSKAK
;
A
#
# COMPACT_ATOMS: atom_id res chain seq x y z
N MET A 1 -48.17 19.14 -14.82
CA MET A 1 -46.76 18.90 -14.44
C MET A 1 -46.66 18.86 -12.92
N PRO A 2 -46.59 17.68 -12.30
CA PRO A 2 -46.33 17.57 -10.87
C PRO A 2 -44.87 17.18 -10.60
N ARG A 3 -44.24 17.94 -9.71
CA ARG A 3 -42.91 17.73 -9.12
C ARG A 3 -43.06 16.72 -7.98
N HIS A 4 -42.17 15.74 -7.89
CA HIS A 4 -42.04 14.90 -6.70
C HIS A 4 -40.83 15.36 -5.89
N HIS A 5 -41.09 15.76 -4.65
CA HIS A 5 -40.08 15.88 -3.59
C HIS A 5 -40.29 14.78 -2.55
N PRO A 6 -39.22 14.37 -1.86
CA PRO A 6 -39.14 13.13 -1.08
C PRO A 6 -39.46 13.37 0.40
N ALA A 7 -39.83 12.31 1.14
CA ALA A 7 -39.34 12.09 2.50
C ALA A 7 -39.95 10.83 3.15
N LYS A 8 -39.05 9.99 3.66
CA LYS A 8 -38.96 9.47 5.04
C LYS A 8 -40.25 8.93 5.68
N ALA A 9 -40.16 7.67 6.11
CA ALA A 9 -40.17 7.26 7.53
C ALA A 9 -40.91 5.94 7.72
N THR A 10 -40.20 4.92 8.21
CA THR A 10 -40.84 3.90 9.04
C THR A 10 -39.83 3.39 10.06
N LEU A 11 -39.80 4.08 11.20
CA LEU A 11 -39.58 3.45 12.50
C LEU A 11 -40.80 2.56 12.77
N LEU A 12 -40.62 1.35 13.28
CA LEU A 12 -40.89 1.00 14.68
C LEU A 12 -40.78 -0.52 14.88
N SER A 13 -40.11 -0.86 15.96
CA SER A 13 -40.00 -2.17 16.58
C SER A 13 -41.35 -2.73 17.05
N VAL A 14 -41.41 -4.05 17.35
CA VAL A 14 -41.94 -4.68 18.58
C VAL A 14 -42.35 -6.13 18.29
N GLY A 15 -41.97 -7.05 19.17
CA GLY A 15 -42.47 -8.42 19.17
C GLY A 15 -41.80 -9.34 20.20
N LEU A 16 -41.89 -8.98 21.48
CA LEU A 16 -41.51 -9.83 22.62
C LEU A 16 -42.68 -10.77 22.95
N ALA A 17 -42.44 -12.08 22.99
CA ALA A 17 -43.40 -13.06 23.52
C ALA A 17 -42.77 -13.88 24.66
N LEU A 18 -43.45 -13.86 25.80
CA LEU A 18 -43.15 -14.54 27.05
C LEU A 18 -43.27 -16.07 26.93
N ALA A 19 -42.36 -16.80 27.58
CA ALA A 19 -42.59 -18.17 28.02
C ALA A 19 -42.35 -18.26 29.54
N LEU A 20 -43.38 -18.68 30.28
CA LEU A 20 -43.37 -19.00 31.71
C LEU A 20 -43.43 -20.52 31.86
N ILE A 21 -42.57 -21.10 32.71
CA ILE A 21 -42.80 -22.18 33.70
C ILE A 21 -41.43 -22.46 34.36
N GLY A 22 -41.36 -22.35 35.69
CA GLY A 22 -40.12 -22.19 36.47
C GLY A 22 -39.51 -23.43 37.12
N GLY A 23 -38.24 -23.27 37.51
CA GLY A 23 -37.44 -24.07 38.44
C GLY A 23 -36.04 -23.41 38.59
N PRO A 24 -35.42 -23.33 39.79
CA PRO A 24 -34.44 -22.30 40.09
C PRO A 24 -33.00 -22.75 39.80
N ALA A 25 -32.33 -22.08 38.87
CA ALA A 25 -30.89 -21.92 38.91
C ALA A 25 -30.58 -20.51 38.40
N THR A 26 -30.32 -19.61 39.33
CA THR A 26 -29.69 -18.32 39.06
C THR A 26 -28.30 -18.58 38.50
N GLN A 27 -28.20 -18.71 37.18
CA GLN A 27 -26.98 -18.44 36.45
C GLN A 27 -27.23 -17.19 35.64
N ALA A 28 -26.69 -16.07 36.13
CA ALA A 28 -26.54 -14.87 35.33
C ALA A 28 -25.64 -15.25 34.14
N ALA A 29 -26.28 -15.60 33.02
CA ALA A 29 -25.60 -15.72 31.74
C ALA A 29 -25.07 -14.34 31.40
N GLN A 30 -23.77 -14.13 31.64
CA GLN A 30 -23.01 -13.10 30.95
C GLN A 30 -23.31 -13.29 29.45
N PRO A 31 -23.79 -12.25 28.74
CA PRO A 31 -23.87 -12.34 27.29
C PRO A 31 -22.48 -12.72 26.80
N ALA A 32 -22.38 -13.88 26.15
CA ALA A 32 -21.19 -14.26 25.43
C ALA A 32 -20.84 -13.08 24.52
N GLN A 33 -19.74 -12.38 24.83
CA GLN A 33 -19.17 -11.45 23.87
C GLN A 33 -18.98 -12.25 22.58
N PRO A 34 -19.54 -11.81 21.45
CA PRO A 34 -19.15 -12.41 20.18
C PRO A 34 -17.64 -12.22 20.12
N ALA A 35 -16.90 -13.32 20.22
CA ALA A 35 -15.52 -13.36 19.85
C ALA A 35 -15.50 -12.89 18.41
N SER A 36 -15.22 -11.60 18.20
CA SER A 36 -14.84 -11.10 16.90
C SER A 36 -13.74 -12.06 16.45
N PRO A 37 -13.81 -12.62 15.24
CA PRO A 37 -12.65 -13.27 14.70
C PRO A 37 -11.61 -12.15 14.60
N ALA A 38 -10.74 -12.07 15.62
CA ALA A 38 -9.48 -11.39 15.49
C ALA A 38 -8.83 -12.11 14.32
N VAL A 39 -8.98 -11.53 13.12
CA VAL A 39 -8.23 -11.92 11.95
C VAL A 39 -6.80 -11.96 12.45
N LYS A 40 -6.25 -13.17 12.57
CA LYS A 40 -4.92 -13.37 13.10
C LYS A 40 -3.96 -12.68 12.14
N SER A 41 -3.60 -11.44 12.43
CA SER A 41 -2.61 -10.63 11.69
C SER A 41 -1.19 -11.19 11.78
N ALA A 42 -1.05 -12.47 12.15
CA ALA A 42 0.23 -13.18 12.24
C ALA A 42 0.67 -13.77 10.89
N ALA A 43 -0.19 -13.80 9.86
CA ALA A 43 0.18 -14.22 8.50
C ALA A 43 0.69 -13.07 7.61
N LEU A 44 0.38 -11.81 7.93
CA LEU A 44 0.77 -10.64 7.12
C LEU A 44 2.28 -10.33 7.16
N LYS A 45 3.04 -10.91 8.10
CA LYS A 45 4.48 -10.64 8.26
C LYS A 45 5.35 -11.28 7.16
N LYS A 46 4.80 -12.23 6.40
CA LYS A 46 5.46 -12.84 5.23
C LYS A 46 5.06 -12.14 3.92
N GLU A 47 4.09 -11.23 3.98
CA GLU A 47 3.34 -10.73 2.82
C GLU A 47 3.89 -9.40 2.28
N TRP A 48 4.65 -8.66 3.09
CA TRP A 48 5.36 -7.44 2.65
C TRP A 48 6.80 -7.74 2.23
N LEU A 49 6.98 -8.66 1.27
CA LEU A 49 8.29 -8.90 0.67
C LEU A 49 8.68 -7.68 -0.15
N ILE A 50 9.58 -6.85 0.37
CA ILE A 50 10.27 -5.84 -0.42
C ILE A 50 11.28 -6.61 -1.29
N PRO A 51 11.10 -6.65 -2.61
CA PRO A 51 11.94 -7.50 -3.44
C PRO A 51 13.37 -6.94 -3.48
N THR A 52 14.33 -7.86 -3.44
CA THR A 52 15.77 -7.62 -3.40
C THR A 52 16.45 -8.06 -4.70
N GLY A 53 17.77 -7.90 -4.79
CA GLY A 53 18.58 -8.44 -5.91
C GLY A 53 18.42 -9.95 -6.11
N GLU A 54 18.22 -10.73 -5.04
CA GLU A 54 17.95 -12.16 -5.15
C GLU A 54 16.64 -12.45 -5.91
N HIS A 55 15.60 -11.65 -5.67
CA HIS A 55 14.33 -11.77 -6.39
C HIS A 55 14.50 -11.26 -7.83
N TRP A 56 15.22 -10.15 -8.00
CA TRP A 56 15.47 -9.54 -9.30
C TRP A 56 16.24 -10.45 -10.26
N SER A 57 17.25 -11.16 -9.76
CA SER A 57 18.07 -12.07 -10.58
C SER A 57 17.29 -13.28 -11.10
N LYS A 58 16.24 -13.70 -10.37
CA LYS A 58 15.36 -14.82 -10.75
C LYS A 58 14.15 -14.36 -11.57
N ALA A 59 13.83 -13.07 -11.55
CA ALA A 59 12.68 -12.51 -12.25
C ALA A 59 12.88 -12.49 -13.77
N THR A 60 11.80 -12.79 -14.48
CA THR A 60 11.68 -12.58 -15.92
C THR A 60 11.76 -11.10 -16.26
N GLU A 61 12.09 -10.79 -17.51
CA GLU A 61 12.13 -9.41 -17.97
C GLU A 61 10.77 -8.69 -17.87
N ILE A 62 9.67 -9.43 -18.08
CA ILE A 62 8.31 -8.90 -17.93
C ILE A 62 8.03 -8.53 -16.46
N GLU A 63 8.39 -9.38 -15.50
CA GLU A 63 8.20 -9.12 -14.07
C GLU A 63 9.01 -7.90 -13.60
N LYS A 64 10.26 -7.76 -14.07
CA LYS A 64 11.10 -6.59 -13.79
C LYS A 64 10.46 -5.30 -14.27
N ARG A 65 9.97 -5.31 -15.53
CA ARG A 65 9.28 -4.16 -16.13
C ARG A 65 7.97 -3.85 -15.41
N ALA A 66 7.20 -4.87 -15.04
CA ALA A 66 5.94 -4.72 -14.30
C ALA A 66 6.17 -4.11 -12.91
N TYR A 67 7.22 -4.53 -12.19
CA TYR A 67 7.59 -3.93 -10.90
C TYR A 67 7.91 -2.45 -11.03
N VAL A 68 8.76 -2.08 -12.00
CA VAL A 68 9.12 -0.68 -12.27
C VAL A 68 7.89 0.13 -12.68
N LEU A 69 7.04 -0.40 -13.56
CA LEU A 69 5.78 0.25 -13.95
C LEU A 69 4.86 0.48 -12.74
N GLY A 70 4.72 -0.51 -11.85
CA GLY A 70 3.94 -0.38 -10.63
C GLY A 70 4.44 0.76 -9.74
N LEU A 71 5.76 0.88 -9.56
CA LEU A 71 6.38 1.97 -8.82
C LEU A 71 6.12 3.34 -9.47
N LEU A 72 6.28 3.44 -10.78
CA LEU A 72 6.05 4.69 -11.52
C LEU A 72 4.57 5.11 -11.46
N ASN A 73 3.65 4.14 -11.54
CA ASN A 73 2.21 4.41 -11.41
C ASN A 73 1.86 4.91 -10.00
N LEU A 74 2.44 4.32 -8.95
CA LEU A 74 2.24 4.80 -7.58
C LEU A 74 2.79 6.23 -7.41
N ALA A 75 3.98 6.50 -7.92
CA ALA A 75 4.57 7.83 -7.93
C ALA A 75 3.68 8.84 -8.67
N MET A 76 3.11 8.43 -9.81
CA MET A 76 2.18 9.27 -10.56
C MET A 76 0.91 9.58 -9.74
N VAL A 77 0.29 8.59 -9.12
CA VAL A 77 -0.91 8.79 -8.27
C VAL A 77 -0.61 9.80 -7.17
N GLU A 78 0.49 9.63 -6.45
CA GLU A 78 0.87 10.56 -5.39
C GLU A 78 1.22 11.95 -5.95
N TYR A 79 1.93 12.04 -7.08
CA TYR A 79 2.23 13.32 -7.70
C TYR A 79 0.96 14.08 -8.11
N GLN A 80 -0.07 13.40 -8.61
CA GLN A 80 -1.34 14.03 -8.97
C GLN A 80 -2.12 14.54 -7.74
N LEU A 81 -1.96 13.91 -6.58
CA LEU A 81 -2.56 14.36 -5.32
C LEU A 81 -1.81 15.53 -4.69
N THR A 82 -0.49 15.56 -4.88
CA THR A 82 0.41 16.46 -4.12
C THR A 82 0.93 17.64 -4.93
N GLY A 83 0.99 17.51 -6.25
CA GLY A 83 1.55 18.48 -7.18
C GLY A 83 3.07 18.62 -7.07
N SER A 84 3.62 19.61 -7.78
CA SER A 84 5.06 19.89 -7.80
C SER A 84 5.61 20.52 -6.52
N ASN A 85 4.74 21.09 -5.67
CA ASN A 85 5.11 21.75 -4.42
C ASN A 85 4.24 21.26 -3.24
N PRO A 86 4.51 20.04 -2.73
CA PRO A 86 3.70 19.43 -1.68
C PRO A 86 3.82 20.19 -0.35
N LYS A 87 2.69 20.33 0.36
CA LYS A 87 2.66 20.93 1.71
C LYS A 87 3.10 19.97 2.81
N HIS A 88 3.23 18.68 2.51
CA HIS A 88 3.68 17.63 3.43
C HIS A 88 4.97 16.99 2.93
N ARG A 89 5.61 16.20 3.79
CA ARG A 89 6.85 15.49 3.44
C ARG A 89 6.53 14.34 2.48
N THR A 90 7.08 14.43 1.27
CA THR A 90 7.06 13.36 0.27
C THR A 90 8.35 13.43 -0.55
N THR A 91 8.77 12.29 -1.09
CA THR A 91 9.91 12.15 -1.99
C THR A 91 9.50 12.05 -3.46
N VAL A 92 8.19 11.96 -3.75
CA VAL A 92 7.67 11.72 -5.10
C VAL A 92 8.02 12.81 -6.11
N PRO A 93 8.02 14.12 -5.79
CA PRO A 93 8.46 15.13 -6.75
C PRO A 93 9.91 14.93 -7.20
N HIS A 94 10.79 14.46 -6.31
CA HIS A 94 12.18 14.13 -6.67
C HIS A 94 12.25 12.88 -7.55
N LEU A 95 11.46 11.85 -7.23
CA LEU A 95 11.35 10.64 -8.04
C LEU A 95 10.87 10.98 -9.47
N VAL A 96 9.74 11.67 -9.61
CA VAL A 96 9.18 12.07 -10.92
C VAL A 96 10.18 12.90 -11.71
N LYS A 97 10.79 13.92 -11.10
CA LYS A 97 11.77 14.77 -11.76
C LYS A 97 13.03 14.01 -12.20
N ALA A 98 13.53 13.09 -11.37
CA ALA A 98 14.75 12.35 -11.65
C ALA A 98 14.56 11.27 -12.73
N LEU A 99 13.37 10.67 -12.78
CA LEU A 99 13.01 9.64 -13.74
C LEU A 99 12.38 10.19 -15.02
N ASP A 100 12.16 11.51 -15.11
CA ASP A 100 11.66 12.16 -16.32
C ASP A 100 12.55 11.86 -17.54
N GLY A 101 11.93 11.52 -18.67
CA GLY A 101 12.60 11.07 -19.89
C GLY A 101 13.24 9.68 -19.83
N MET A 102 13.22 8.97 -18.68
CA MET A 102 13.70 7.58 -18.63
C MET A 102 12.62 6.58 -19.03
N THR A 103 13.00 5.59 -19.82
CA THR A 103 12.14 4.48 -20.18
C THR A 103 12.22 3.38 -19.13
N VAL A 104 11.13 2.62 -18.95
CA VAL A 104 11.10 1.42 -18.10
C VAL A 104 12.26 0.46 -18.42
N PRO A 105 12.56 0.11 -19.69
CA PRO A 105 13.73 -0.71 -20.02
C PRO A 105 15.04 -0.14 -19.47
N ARG A 106 15.25 1.18 -19.53
CA ARG A 106 16.50 1.80 -19.06
C ARG A 106 16.65 1.74 -17.54
N ILE A 107 15.54 1.88 -16.82
CA ILE A 107 15.52 1.71 -15.36
C ILE A 107 15.87 0.25 -15.01
N VAL A 108 15.27 -0.72 -15.70
CA VAL A 108 15.56 -2.16 -15.53
C VAL A 108 17.04 -2.46 -15.78
N GLU A 109 17.60 -1.96 -16.88
CA GLU A 109 19.01 -2.13 -17.24
C GLU A 109 19.96 -1.55 -16.18
N THR A 110 19.59 -0.42 -15.59
CA THR A 110 20.38 0.21 -14.51
C THR A 110 20.42 -0.67 -13.26
N VAL A 111 19.27 -1.25 -12.89
CA VAL A 111 19.18 -2.18 -11.74
C VAL A 111 19.92 -3.49 -12.06
N ASP A 112 19.80 -4.02 -13.27
CA ASP A 112 20.56 -5.20 -13.72
C ASP A 112 22.07 -4.97 -13.62
N THR A 113 22.54 -3.82 -14.09
CA THR A 113 23.96 -3.44 -14.05
C THR A 113 24.44 -3.32 -12.61
N TYR A 114 23.63 -2.74 -11.72
CA TYR A 114 23.96 -2.62 -10.31
C TYR A 114 24.20 -3.98 -9.65
N TYR A 115 23.25 -4.91 -9.75
CA TYR A 115 23.40 -6.21 -9.07
C TYR A 115 24.45 -7.11 -9.73
N LYS A 116 24.75 -6.92 -11.02
CA LYS A 116 25.89 -7.59 -11.69
C LYS A 116 27.24 -7.08 -11.17
N ALA A 117 27.36 -5.79 -10.92
CA ALA A 117 28.59 -5.18 -10.42
C ALA A 117 28.78 -5.38 -8.90
N ASN A 118 27.71 -5.69 -8.16
CA ASN A 118 27.71 -5.80 -6.70
C ASN A 118 27.12 -7.16 -6.24
N PRO A 119 27.83 -8.28 -6.47
CA PRO A 119 27.33 -9.61 -6.11
C PRO A 119 27.17 -9.82 -4.60
N ASP A 120 27.81 -9.01 -3.76
CA ASP A 120 27.66 -8.99 -2.30
C ASP A 120 26.38 -8.27 -1.83
N LYS A 121 25.73 -7.49 -2.71
CA LYS A 121 24.57 -6.65 -2.37
C LYS A 121 23.22 -7.22 -2.78
N GLN A 122 23.11 -8.54 -2.95
CA GLN A 122 21.87 -9.19 -3.39
C GLN A 122 20.69 -9.01 -2.42
N GLN A 123 20.97 -8.67 -1.16
CA GLN A 123 19.94 -8.40 -0.15
C GLN A 123 19.46 -6.94 -0.13
N GLU A 124 20.09 -6.06 -0.90
CA GLU A 124 19.66 -4.67 -1.00
C GLU A 124 18.31 -4.59 -1.74
N PRO A 125 17.32 -3.83 -1.23
CA PRO A 125 16.04 -3.64 -1.89
C PRO A 125 16.15 -2.98 -3.26
N ILE A 126 15.38 -3.45 -4.24
CA ILE A 126 15.39 -2.88 -5.60
C ILE A 126 14.99 -1.39 -5.58
N ILE A 127 14.03 -1.04 -4.72
CA ILE A 127 13.60 0.36 -4.58
C ILE A 127 14.72 1.28 -4.07
N GLU A 128 15.59 0.77 -3.20
CA GLU A 128 16.76 1.53 -2.72
C GLU A 128 17.78 1.70 -3.83
N VAL A 129 18.04 0.65 -4.62
CA VAL A 129 18.88 0.74 -5.80
C VAL A 129 18.36 1.80 -6.77
N ILE A 130 17.05 1.81 -7.05
CA ILE A 130 16.43 2.85 -7.89
C ILE A 130 16.66 4.23 -7.29
N TRP A 131 16.41 4.39 -6.00
CA TRP A 131 16.58 5.66 -5.32
C TRP A 131 18.02 6.16 -5.35
N PHE A 132 18.98 5.37 -4.91
CA PHE A 132 20.38 5.79 -4.74
C PHE A 132 21.13 5.89 -6.06
N GLN A 133 20.82 5.04 -7.05
CA GLN A 133 21.51 5.06 -8.34
C GLN A 133 20.93 6.08 -9.31
N MET A 134 19.61 6.35 -9.26
CA MET A 134 18.95 7.17 -10.28
C MET A 134 18.33 8.46 -9.74
N VAL A 135 17.78 8.44 -8.52
CA VAL A 135 17.01 9.57 -7.98
C VAL A 135 17.87 10.53 -7.18
N LYS A 136 18.52 10.05 -6.12
CA LYS A 136 19.35 10.85 -5.21
C LYS A 136 20.42 11.67 -5.95
N PRO A 137 21.13 11.15 -6.96
CA PRO A 137 22.13 11.94 -7.69
C PRO A 137 21.54 13.15 -8.42
N LYS A 138 20.26 13.08 -8.80
CA LYS A 138 19.54 14.15 -9.53
C LYS A 138 18.68 15.03 -8.61
N ALA A 139 18.46 14.62 -7.36
CA ALA A 139 17.62 15.36 -6.41
C ALA A 139 18.25 16.68 -5.93
N GLY A 140 19.57 16.89 -6.14
CA GLY A 140 20.32 18.05 -5.67
C GLY A 140 20.44 18.12 -4.14
N PRO A 141 21.34 18.95 -3.59
CA PRO A 141 21.38 19.17 -2.14
C PRO A 141 20.06 19.81 -1.70
N SER A 142 19.37 19.16 -0.75
CA SER A 142 18.19 19.74 -0.10
C SER A 142 18.60 21.06 0.53
N LYS A 143 18.10 22.19 -0.01
CA LYS A 143 18.21 23.47 0.69
C LYS A 143 17.17 23.46 1.80
N ALA A 144 17.52 22.83 2.93
CA ALA A 144 16.80 23.02 4.17
C ALA A 144 16.86 24.52 4.50
N LYS A 145 15.68 25.14 4.61
CA LYS A 145 15.50 26.54 4.96
C LYS A 145 14.89 26.61 6.35
#